data_AF-A0A524DBH0-F1
#
_entry.id   AF-A0A524DBH0-F1
#
_cell.length_a   1.000
_cell.length_b   1.000
_cell.length_c   1.000
_cell.angle_alpha   90.00
_cell.angle_beta   90.00
_cell.angle_gamma   90.00
#
_symmetry.space_group_name_H-M   'P 1'
#
loop_
_entity.id
_entity.type
_entity.pdbx_description
1 polymer ?
#
loop_
_entity_poly.entity_id
_entity_poly.type
_entity_poly.pdbx_seq_one_letter_code
_entity_poly.pdbx_strand_id
1 'polypeptide(L)'
;MAKYSENSGNSMEDAIFISEAQNEQEGVQAEYSYLKEILGERDKDWKLKLQSLHSKDGHFYDKMLIEFPDGTEKAYYFDITGFFGKY
;
A
#
# COMPACT_ATOMS: atom_id res chain seq x y z
N MET A 1 -14.64 7.21 2.61
CA MET A 1 -13.46 6.60 3.27
C MET A 1 -13.01 5.49 2.36
N ALA A 2 -11.72 5.34 2.09
CA ALA A 2 -11.24 4.28 1.22
C ALA A 2 -11.67 2.90 1.75
N LYS A 3 -11.89 1.95 0.83
CA LYS A 3 -12.21 0.56 1.15
C LYS A 3 -11.13 -0.35 0.61
N TYR A 4 -10.80 -1.37 1.39
CA TYR A 4 -9.73 -2.32 1.11
C TYR A 4 -10.34 -3.71 0.84
N SER A 5 -9.75 -4.45 -0.11
CA SER A 5 -10.04 -5.88 -0.28
C SER A 5 -9.51 -6.71 0.89
N GLU A 6 -9.95 -7.97 0.98
CA GLU A 6 -9.43 -8.94 1.96
C GLU A 6 -8.09 -9.61 1.55
N ASN A 7 -7.53 -9.23 0.41
CA ASN A 7 -6.25 -9.72 -0.10
C ASN A 7 -5.10 -9.45 0.89
N SER A 8 -4.08 -10.32 0.89
CA SER A 8 -3.00 -10.23 1.88
C SER A 8 -1.96 -9.15 1.58
N GLY A 9 -1.84 -8.75 0.31
CA GLY A 9 -0.85 -7.78 -0.15
C GLY A 9 0.57 -8.32 -0.20
N ASN A 10 0.79 -9.64 -0.13
CA ASN A 10 2.14 -10.22 -0.11
C ASN A 10 2.78 -10.37 -1.52
N SER A 11 2.01 -10.14 -2.59
CA SER A 11 2.46 -10.19 -3.99
C SER A 11 1.64 -9.23 -4.85
N MET A 12 2.04 -8.97 -6.11
CA MET A 12 1.24 -8.16 -7.03
C MET A 12 -0.08 -8.85 -7.40
N GLU A 13 -0.07 -10.17 -7.55
CA GLU A 13 -1.23 -10.98 -7.89
C GLU A 13 -2.27 -11.03 -6.75
N ASP A 14 -1.83 -10.81 -5.52
CA ASP A 14 -2.66 -10.73 -4.31
C ASP A 14 -2.54 -9.35 -3.64
N ALA A 15 -2.39 -8.30 -4.46
CA ALA A 15 -2.27 -6.93 -3.98
C ALA A 15 -3.57 -6.48 -3.29
N ILE A 16 -3.44 -5.60 -2.30
CA ILE A 16 -4.58 -4.99 -1.62
C ILE A 16 -5.19 -3.97 -2.58
N PHE A 17 -6.42 -4.22 -3.03
CA PHE A 17 -7.15 -3.28 -3.87
C PHE A 17 -7.74 -2.15 -3.02
N ILE A 18 -7.41 -0.91 -3.38
CA ILE A 18 -7.97 0.29 -2.76
C ILE A 18 -9.05 0.85 -3.69
N SER A 19 -10.27 0.89 -3.18
CA SER A 19 -11.42 1.48 -3.85
C SER A 19 -11.89 2.76 -3.17
N GLU A 20 -12.68 3.55 -3.91
CA GLU A 20 -13.27 4.83 -3.48
C GLU A 20 -12.27 5.99 -3.30
N ALA A 21 -10.97 5.78 -3.46
CA ALA A 21 -10.01 6.88 -3.63
C ALA A 21 -10.24 7.59 -4.98
N GLN A 22 -10.46 8.91 -4.95
CA GLN A 22 -10.81 9.68 -6.15
C GLN A 22 -9.59 10.19 -6.93
N ASN A 23 -8.47 10.38 -6.22
CA ASN A 23 -7.24 10.93 -6.75
C ASN A 23 -6.02 10.30 -6.06
N GLU A 24 -4.84 10.64 -6.55
CA GLU A 24 -3.57 10.13 -6.05
C GLU A 24 -3.34 10.46 -4.58
N GLN A 25 -3.69 11.68 -4.15
CA GLN A 25 -3.51 12.10 -2.76
C GLN A 25 -4.36 11.26 -1.78
N GLU A 26 -5.63 11.05 -2.11
CA GLU A 26 -6.53 10.21 -1.32
C GLU A 26 -6.08 8.74 -1.31
N GLY A 27 -5.60 8.25 -2.45
CA GLY A 27 -5.09 6.89 -2.59
C GLY A 27 -3.85 6.64 -1.73
N VAL A 28 -2.85 7.54 -1.82
CA VAL A 28 -1.64 7.45 -0.98
C VAL A 28 -2.01 7.53 0.50
N GLN A 29 -2.91 8.43 0.89
CA GLN A 29 -3.37 8.49 2.27
C GLN A 29 -4.03 7.18 2.73
N ALA A 30 -4.77 6.50 1.85
CA ALA A 30 -5.39 5.23 2.14
C ALA A 30 -4.35 4.11 2.36
N GLU A 31 -3.28 4.03 1.56
CA GLU A 31 -2.20 3.06 1.75
C GLU A 31 -1.60 3.15 3.16
N TYR A 32 -1.22 4.36 3.58
CA TYR A 32 -0.67 4.59 4.92
C TYR A 32 -1.70 4.34 6.03
N SER A 33 -2.98 4.63 5.79
CA SER A 33 -4.04 4.38 6.76
C SER A 33 -4.25 2.88 6.98
N TYR A 34 -4.23 2.10 5.90
CA TYR A 34 -4.30 0.63 5.97
C TYR A 34 -3.13 0.06 6.76
N LEU A 35 -1.90 0.46 6.44
CA LEU A 35 -0.72 0.00 7.17
C LEU A 35 -0.79 0.37 8.65
N LYS A 36 -1.27 1.57 8.97
CA LYS A 36 -1.47 2.00 10.35
C LYS A 36 -2.47 1.11 11.09
N GLU A 37 -3.57 0.75 10.45
CA GLU A 37 -4.62 -0.10 11.04
C GLU A 37 -4.08 -1.49 11.39
N ILE A 38 -3.27 -2.10 10.52
CA ILE A 38 -2.81 -3.47 10.72
C ILE A 38 -1.45 -3.60 11.42
N LEU A 39 -0.59 -2.57 11.35
CA LEU A 39 0.78 -2.60 11.89
C LEU A 39 0.99 -1.69 13.10
N GLY A 40 0.06 -0.77 13.38
CA GLY A 40 0.23 0.25 14.42
C GLY A 40 0.89 1.55 13.91
N GLU A 41 1.54 2.30 14.80
CA GLU A 41 2.04 3.64 14.50
C GLU A 41 3.37 3.60 13.74
N ARG A 42 3.45 4.35 12.63
CA ARG A 42 4.70 4.54 11.88
C ARG A 42 5.76 5.22 12.76
N ASP A 43 7.02 4.87 12.51
CA ASP A 43 8.23 5.29 13.23
C ASP A 43 8.31 4.81 14.69
N LYS A 44 7.30 4.08 15.16
CA LYS A 44 7.28 3.37 16.45
C LYS A 44 7.23 1.86 16.26
N ASP A 45 6.19 1.38 15.59
CA ASP A 45 5.89 -0.05 15.41
C ASP A 45 6.43 -0.56 14.06
N TRP A 46 6.65 0.33 13.10
CA TRP A 46 7.20 0.02 11.78
C TRP A 46 7.77 1.25 11.08
N LYS A 47 8.65 1.07 10.10
CA LYS A 47 9.19 2.14 9.24
C LYS A 47 9.06 1.79 7.77
N LEU A 48 8.80 2.79 6.93
CA LEU A 48 8.88 2.63 5.49
C LEU A 48 10.35 2.66 5.06
N LYS A 49 10.85 1.54 4.56
CA LYS A 49 12.21 1.40 4.04
C LYS A 49 12.30 1.82 2.58
N LEU A 50 11.32 1.42 1.78
CA LEU A 50 11.26 1.75 0.35
C LEU A 50 9.81 1.76 -0.13
N GLN A 51 9.44 2.75 -0.93
CA GLN A 51 8.23 2.73 -1.75
C GLN A 51 8.64 2.74 -3.22
N SER A 52 8.02 1.89 -4.03
CA SER A 52 8.33 1.76 -5.45
C SER A 52 7.09 1.43 -6.27
N LEU A 53 6.95 2.11 -7.40
CA LEU A 53 5.89 1.88 -8.39
C LEU A 53 6.28 0.72 -9.32
N HIS A 54 5.35 -0.20 -9.52
CA HIS A 54 5.43 -1.29 -10.48
C HIS A 54 4.26 -1.20 -11.45
N SER A 55 4.46 -1.63 -12.69
CA SER A 55 3.38 -1.77 -13.66
C SER A 55 3.48 -3.13 -14.34
N LYS A 56 2.32 -3.78 -14.51
CA LYS A 56 2.23 -5.10 -15.13
C LYS A 56 0.82 -5.26 -15.71
N ASP A 57 0.74 -5.71 -16.96
CA ASP A 57 -0.53 -6.04 -17.63
C ASP A 57 -1.61 -4.93 -17.58
N GLY A 58 -1.19 -3.66 -17.61
CA GLY A 58 -2.09 -2.50 -17.55
C GLY A 58 -2.52 -2.08 -16.14
N HIS A 59 -2.04 -2.78 -15.11
CA HIS A 59 -2.22 -2.41 -13.72
C HIS A 59 -1.00 -1.66 -13.17
N PHE A 60 -1.24 -0.82 -12.17
CA PHE A 60 -0.24 -0.09 -11.41
C PHE A 60 -0.28 -0.55 -9.96
N TYR A 61 0.89 -0.85 -9.42
CA TYR A 61 1.03 -1.35 -8.06
C TYR A 61 2.07 -0.55 -7.30
N ASP A 62 1.75 -0.18 -6.08
CA ASP A 62 2.72 0.36 -5.16
C ASP A 62 3.21 -0.72 -4.20
N LYS A 63 4.53 -0.92 -4.20
CA LYS A 63 5.23 -1.82 -3.27
C LYS A 63 5.83 -0.99 -2.14
N MET A 64 5.35 -1.25 -0.92
CA MET A 64 5.87 -0.66 0.31
C MET A 64 6.66 -1.70 1.10
N LEU A 65 7.97 -1.54 1.14
CA LEU A 65 8.87 -2.35 1.97
C LEU A 65 8.94 -1.74 3.37
N ILE A 66 8.49 -2.52 4.34
CA ILE A 66 8.38 -2.14 5.75
C ILE A 66 9.48 -2.82 6.54
N GLU A 67 10.11 -2.09 7.46
CA GLU A 67 11.06 -2.61 8.44
C GLU A 67 10.47 -2.51 9.85
N PHE A 68 10.53 -3.60 10.61
CA PHE A 68 10.03 -3.69 11.98
C PHE A 68 11.15 -3.46 13.02
N PRO A 69 10.83 -3.18 14.30
CA PRO A 69 11.83 -2.92 15.34
C PRO A 69 12.82 -4.06 15.59
N ASP A 70 12.44 -5.30 15.27
CA ASP A 70 13.31 -6.47 15.36
C ASP A 70 14.25 -6.63 14.15
N GLY A 71 14.19 -5.70 13.19
CA GLY A 71 14.98 -5.69 11.96
C GLY A 71 14.41 -6.57 10.85
N THR A 72 13.27 -7.24 11.06
CA THR A 72 12.60 -7.98 10.00
C THR A 72 11.95 -7.04 8.98
N GLU A 73 11.82 -7.52 7.76
CA GLU A 73 11.22 -6.75 6.67
C GLU A 73 10.03 -7.47 6.06
N LYS A 74 9.03 -6.70 5.63
CA LYS A 74 7.88 -7.21 4.90
C LYS A 74 7.45 -6.24 3.80
N ALA A 75 7.21 -6.78 2.60
CA ALA A 75 6.65 -6.00 1.51
C ALA A 75 5.12 -6.12 1.50
N TYR A 76 4.46 -4.99 1.27
CA TYR A 76 3.04 -4.89 0.97
C TYR A 76 2.85 -4.33 -0.44
N TYR A 77 1.94 -4.91 -1.19
CA TYR A 77 1.57 -4.47 -2.54
C TYR A 77 0.13 -3.95 -2.52
N PHE A 78 -0.07 -2.75 -3.07
CA PHE A 78 -1.38 -2.14 -3.25
C PHE A 78 -1.67 -2.03 -4.75
N ASP A 79 -2.87 -2.41 -5.19
CA ASP A 79 -3.33 -2.11 -6.55
C ASP A 79 -3.90 -0.69 -6.54
N ILE A 80 -3.17 0.21 -7.20
CA ILE A 80 -3.44 1.65 -7.25
C ILE A 80 -4.02 2.08 -8.61
N THR A 81 -4.31 1.11 -9.49
CA THR A 81 -4.81 1.35 -10.86
C THR A 81 -6.03 2.27 -10.87
N GLY A 82 -6.86 2.19 -9.83
CA GLY A 82 -8.07 2.99 -9.70
C GLY A 82 -7.84 4.49 -9.55
N PHE A 83 -6.68 4.94 -9.06
CA PHE A 83 -6.44 6.35 -8.73
C PHE A 83 -5.10 6.91 -9.22
N PHE A 84 -4.16 6.06 -9.64
CA PHE A 84 -2.85 6.50 -10.11
C PHE A 84 -2.94 7.47 -11.29
N GLY A 85 -2.24 8.62 -11.21
CA GLY A 85 -2.24 9.65 -12.25
C GLY A 85 -3.50 10.52 -12.32
N LYS A 86 -4.41 10.41 -11.34
CA LYS A 86 -5.59 11.27 -11.21
C LYS A 86 -5.31 12.39 -10.20
N TYR A 87 -5.68 13.62 -10.56
CA TYR A 87 -5.49 14.84 -9.77
C TYR A 87 -6.83 15.52 -9.47
#